data_AF-A0A2S0LH24-F1
#
_entry.id   AF-A0A2S0LH24-F1
#
_cell.length_a   1.000
_cell.length_b   1.000
_cell.length_c   1.000
_cell.angle_alpha   90.00
_cell.angle_beta   90.00
_cell.angle_gamma   90.00
#
_symmetry.space_group_name_H-M   'P 1'
#
loop_
_entity.id
_entity.type
_entity.pdbx_description
1 polymer ?
#
loop_
_entity_poly.entity_id
_entity_poly.type
_entity_poly.pdbx_seq_one_letter_code
_entity_poly.pdbx_strand_id
1 'polypeptide(L)' 'MSTQEIIAYILVVIAVGYLVKTLFFKKKKKSCGGGTDCKCR' A
#
# COMPACT_ATOMS: atom_id res chain seq x y z
N MET A 1 19.25 -22.53 -10.44
CA MET A 1 19.15 -21.39 -9.50
C MET A 1 19.03 -21.97 -8.11
N SER A 2 20.02 -21.75 -7.27
CA SER A 2 20.08 -22.30 -5.91
C SER A 2 18.84 -21.88 -5.11
N THR A 3 18.25 -22.81 -4.38
CA THR A 3 16.95 -22.68 -3.71
C THR A 3 16.88 -21.51 -2.71
N GLN A 4 18.02 -21.02 -2.22
CA GLN A 4 18.13 -19.88 -1.30
C GLN A 4 17.97 -18.51 -2.00
N GLU A 5 18.45 -18.39 -3.24
CA GLU A 5 18.33 -17.15 -4.03
C GLU A 5 16.86 -16.79 -4.27
N ILE A 6 16.04 -17.81 -4.49
CA ILE A 6 14.60 -17.68 -4.73
C ILE A 6 13.90 -17.00 -3.54
N ILE A 7 14.32 -17.28 -2.31
CA ILE A 7 13.74 -16.70 -1.09
C ILE A 7 14.04 -15.20 -1.04
N ALA A 8 15.27 -14.80 -1.38
CA ALA A 8 15.65 -13.39 -1.43
C ALA A 8 14.81 -12.61 -2.46
N TYR A 9 14.63 -13.17 -3.66
CA TYR A 9 13.79 -12.54 -4.68
C TYR A 9 12.31 -12.44 -4.26
N ILE A 10 11.75 -13.47 -3.61
CA ILE A 10 10.38 -13.46 -3.10
C ILE A 10 10.20 -12.37 -2.03
N LEU A 11 11.13 -12.25 -1.08
CA LEU A 11 11.08 -11.23 -0.03
C LEU A 11 11.13 -9.81 -0.60
N VAL A 12 11.99 -9.57 -1.59
CA VAL A 12 12.09 -8.27 -2.27
C VAL A 12 10.78 -7.94 -3.01
N VAL A 13 10.20 -8.90 -3.73
CA VAL A 13 8.93 -8.70 -4.44
C VAL A 13 7.78 -8.42 -3.46
N ILE A 14 7.73 -9.11 -2.32
CA ILE A 14 6.72 -8.87 -1.28
C ILE A 14 6.91 -7.48 -0.66
N ALA A 15 8.14 -7.07 -0.34
CA ALA A 15 8.42 -5.77 0.25
C ALA A 15 8.08 -4.62 -0.70
N VAL A 16 8.47 -4.72 -1.97
CA VAL A 16 8.11 -3.76 -3.02
C VAL A 16 6.59 -3.74 -3.22
N GLY A 17 5.95 -4.91 -3.30
CA GLY A 17 4.49 -5.02 -3.39
C GLY A 17 3.75 -4.40 -2.21
N TYR A 18 4.26 -4.58 -0.98
CA TYR A 18 3.71 -3.98 0.24
C TYR A 18 3.87 -2.46 0.25
N LEU A 19 5.01 -1.93 -0.18
CA LEU A 19 5.26 -0.48 -0.29
C LEU A 19 4.37 0.15 -1.37
N VAL A 20 4.28 -0.46 -2.56
CA VAL A 20 3.39 -0.01 -3.64
C VAL A 20 1.93 -0.05 -3.18
N LYS A 21 1.51 -1.12 -2.49
CA LYS A 21 0.16 -1.21 -1.92
C LYS A 21 -0.06 -0.17 -0.81
N THR A 22 0.93 0.09 0.02
CA THR A 22 0.78 1.07 1.13
C THR A 22 0.75 2.50 0.61
N LEU A 23 1.51 2.83 -0.44
CA LEU A 23 1.62 4.17 -0.98
C LEU A 23 0.54 4.48 -2.04
N PHE A 24 0.31 3.57 -2.99
CA PHE A 24 -0.66 3.77 -4.07
C PHE A 24 -2.06 3.22 -3.75
N PHE A 25 -2.15 2.17 -2.91
CA PHE A 25 -3.41 1.65 -2.39
C PHE A 25 -3.83 2.26 -1.06
N LYS A 26 -3.11 3.30 -0.57
CA LYS A 26 -3.74 4.38 0.21
C LYS A 26 -4.71 5.14 -0.70
N LYS A 27 -5.72 4.42 -1.19
CA LYS A 27 -6.96 5.01 -1.67
C LYS A 27 -7.38 5.93 -0.55
N LYS A 28 -7.44 7.23 -0.83
CA LYS A 28 -8.17 8.17 0.00
C LYS A 28 -9.46 7.43 0.36
N LYS A 29 -9.62 7.06 1.65
CA LYS A 29 -10.96 6.84 2.16
C LYS A 29 -11.68 8.13 1.75
N LYS A 30 -12.74 8.01 0.95
CA LYS A 30 -13.67 9.11 0.70
C LYS A 30 -14.24 9.51 2.06
N SER A 31 -13.54 10.36 2.78
CA SER A 31 -14.05 11.05 3.95
C SER A 31 -13.31 12.38 4.01
N CYS A 32 -14.07 13.44 3.77
CA CYS A 32 -13.68 14.86 3.76
C CYS A 32 -12.78 15.31 2.60
N GLY A 33 -13.29 15.17 1.37
CA GLY A 33 -12.84 15.95 0.22
C GLY A 33 -13.91 16.96 -0.17
N GLY A 34 -13.82 18.18 0.35
CA GLY A 34 -14.35 19.40 -0.29
C GLY A 34 -15.86 19.47 -0.60
N GLY A 35 -16.71 19.20 0.39
CA GLY A 35 -18.16 19.47 0.31
C GLY A 35 -18.68 19.82 1.71
N THR A 36 -19.73 20.63 1.78
CA THR A 36 -20.33 21.30 2.96
C THR A 36 -20.87 20.36 4.06
N ASP A 37 -20.31 19.16 4.21
CA ASP A 37 -20.80 18.07 5.06
C ASP A 37 -19.76 17.61 6.10
N CYS A 38 -18.91 18.53 6.58
CA CYS A 38 -18.13 18.29 7.78
C CYS A 38 -19.04 18.33 9.01
N LYS A 39 -19.59 17.17 9.41
CA LYS A 39 -20.00 16.93 10.80
C LYS A 39 -18.73 16.81 11.67
N CYS A 40 -18.11 17.95 11.94
CA CYS A 40 -17.28 18.12 13.13
C CYS A 40 -18.21 17.93 14.33
N ARG A 41 -17.98 16.88 15.11
CA ARG A 41 -18.39 16.83 16.50
C ARG A 41 -17.14 17.01 17.35
#